data_AF-A0A821SQE2-F1
#
_entry.id   AF-A0A821SQE2-F1
#
_cell.length_a   1.000
_cell.length_b   1.000
_cell.length_c   1.000
_cell.angle_alpha   90.00
_cell.angle_beta   90.00
_cell.angle_gamma   90.00
#
_symmetry.space_group_name_H-M   'P 1'
#
loop_
_entity.id
_entity.type
_entity.pdbx_description
1 polymer ?
#
loop_
_entity_poly.entity_id
_entity_poly.type
_entity_poly.pdbx_seq_one_letter_code
_entity_poly.pdbx_strand_id
1 'polypeptide(L)'
;LKDEAKYRACAEAKTIACFYVDDDWDASFYLKSLIADFRADPYILHSVTDPYTFYTNLIWSYFDNTIDLHAGFSWIGCGSIFLREYAQRHLQYLQIHLKNHRNLVYLSDVFFSIWLNDIPSQFNMNIRNLPTGHAGESFSSTANFLRNQHDSSVLAIRILEHNLRQNQSNDTNYIGFSRKQNRHFPYCVKSSSPKDDFIFFTNILPMDIQTIPFNISKDFERSTRNNLPTGSAVSFFSSHTTLLVVDNNPKTCWQSGRNVRQGEYFAMDFLYIRTNLSFSVTIGHSWEIQKNVVINLSFDGLWWITYRAIKGITIRSQNSTSNQQQYVIIFNSTEFNSGFHSFRFIAFNASRVSSLGEFQVCDVKIITNTTITRL
;
A
#
# COMPACT_ATOMS: atom_id res chain seq x y z
N LEU A 1 -12.14 -20.70 -14.97
CA LEU A 1 -10.87 -20.34 -15.63
C LEU A 1 -10.50 -18.87 -15.54
N LYS A 2 -11.41 -17.86 -15.63
CA LYS A 2 -11.02 -16.44 -15.73
C LYS A 2 -9.94 -16.01 -14.72
N ASP A 3 -10.31 -15.80 -13.46
CA ASP A 3 -9.33 -15.34 -12.46
C ASP A 3 -8.32 -16.44 -12.12
N GLU A 4 -8.75 -17.70 -12.07
CA GLU A 4 -7.90 -18.86 -11.78
C GLU A 4 -6.68 -18.99 -12.73
N ALA A 5 -6.83 -18.64 -14.02
CA ALA A 5 -5.80 -18.83 -15.03
C ALA A 5 -4.52 -18.05 -14.72
N LYS A 6 -4.63 -16.85 -14.14
CA LYS A 6 -3.45 -16.04 -13.77
C LYS A 6 -2.62 -16.74 -12.70
N TYR A 7 -3.26 -17.43 -11.76
CA TYR A 7 -2.58 -18.20 -10.71
C TYR A 7 -1.92 -19.45 -11.27
N ARG A 8 -2.55 -20.13 -12.24
CA ARG A 8 -1.94 -21.27 -12.95
C ARG A 8 -0.70 -20.84 -13.72
N ALA A 9 -0.81 -19.78 -14.52
CA ALA A 9 0.32 -19.22 -15.26
C ALA A 9 1.46 -18.79 -14.32
N CYS A 10 1.12 -18.13 -13.21
CA CYS A 10 2.10 -17.74 -12.22
C CYS A 10 2.79 -18.95 -11.58
N ALA A 11 2.02 -19.97 -11.16
CA ALA A 11 2.54 -21.18 -10.53
C ALA A 11 3.52 -21.97 -11.42
N GLU A 12 3.33 -21.91 -12.74
CA GLU A 12 4.18 -22.52 -13.77
C GLU A 12 5.35 -21.63 -14.22
N ALA A 13 5.36 -20.36 -13.83
CA ALA A 13 6.40 -19.42 -14.23
C ALA A 13 7.77 -19.81 -13.67
N LYS A 14 8.85 -19.47 -14.41
CA LYS A 14 10.24 -19.70 -13.97
C LYS A 14 10.74 -18.65 -12.97
N THR A 15 10.06 -17.51 -12.86
CA THR A 15 10.42 -16.41 -11.96
C THR A 15 9.95 -16.67 -10.52
N ILE A 16 10.54 -15.96 -9.55
CA ILE A 16 10.16 -16.08 -8.13
C ILE A 16 8.83 -15.39 -7.80
N ALA A 17 8.42 -14.43 -8.62
CA ALA A 17 7.25 -13.60 -8.44
C ALA A 17 6.57 -13.35 -9.77
N CYS A 18 5.32 -12.92 -9.70
CA CYS A 18 4.47 -12.65 -10.85
C CYS A 18 3.93 -11.23 -10.74
N PHE A 19 3.94 -10.51 -11.86
CA PHE A 19 3.21 -9.27 -12.03
C PHE A 19 1.95 -9.58 -12.83
N TYR A 20 0.82 -9.04 -12.40
CA TYR A 20 -0.46 -9.17 -13.09
C TYR A 20 -1.16 -7.82 -13.22
N VAL A 21 -1.74 -7.58 -14.39
CA VAL A 21 -2.61 -6.45 -14.69
C VAL A 21 -3.62 -6.90 -15.73
N ASP A 22 -4.88 -6.50 -15.58
CA ASP A 22 -5.91 -6.71 -16.60
C ASP A 22 -5.62 -5.83 -17.83
N ASP A 23 -6.18 -6.21 -18.98
CA ASP A 23 -6.06 -5.53 -20.27
C ASP A 23 -6.76 -4.16 -20.33
N ASP A 24 -7.41 -3.74 -19.23
CA ASP A 24 -8.05 -2.44 -19.09
C ASP A 24 -7.07 -1.34 -18.60
N TRP A 25 -5.95 -1.68 -17.96
CA TRP A 25 -5.17 -0.71 -17.15
C TRP A 25 -3.76 -0.44 -17.66
N ASP A 26 -3.36 0.84 -17.64
CA ASP A 26 -2.01 1.27 -17.98
C ASP A 26 -1.07 1.22 -16.77
N ALA A 27 -0.15 0.24 -16.78
CA ALA A 27 0.81 0.02 -15.72
C ALA A 27 2.04 0.96 -15.73
N SER A 28 2.22 1.78 -16.77
CA SER A 28 3.44 2.59 -16.95
C SER A 28 3.66 3.65 -15.86
N PHE A 29 2.62 3.98 -15.09
CA PHE A 29 2.64 5.01 -14.04
C PHE A 29 2.96 4.48 -12.64
N TYR A 30 3.04 3.15 -12.46
CA TYR A 30 3.23 2.56 -11.13
C TYR A 30 4.07 1.29 -11.10
N LEU A 31 4.46 0.72 -12.25
CA LEU A 31 5.17 -0.55 -12.29
C LEU A 31 6.50 -0.52 -11.51
N LYS A 32 7.31 0.54 -11.65
CA LYS A 32 8.58 0.68 -10.93
C LYS A 32 8.34 0.82 -9.43
N SER A 33 7.35 1.63 -9.04
CA SER A 33 6.93 1.76 -7.64
C SER A 33 6.49 0.43 -7.05
N LEU A 34 5.66 -0.31 -7.76
CA LEU A 34 5.16 -1.61 -7.33
C LEU A 34 6.29 -2.64 -7.19
N ILE A 35 7.23 -2.67 -8.14
CA ILE A 35 8.42 -3.53 -8.08
C ILE A 35 9.33 -3.12 -6.91
N ALA A 36 9.55 -1.82 -6.71
CA ALA A 36 10.40 -1.32 -5.63
C ALA A 36 9.80 -1.66 -4.26
N ASP A 37 8.48 -1.51 -4.12
CA ASP A 37 7.74 -1.85 -2.90
C ASP A 37 7.76 -3.35 -2.63
N PHE A 38 7.52 -4.18 -3.66
CA PHE A 38 7.64 -5.64 -3.56
C PHE A 38 9.04 -6.09 -3.16
N ARG A 39 10.09 -5.49 -3.73
CA ARG A 39 11.47 -5.80 -3.32
C ARG A 39 11.76 -5.39 -1.88
N ALA A 40 11.05 -4.38 -1.38
CA ALA A 40 11.20 -3.93 -0.02
C ALA A 40 10.45 -4.82 0.98
N ASP A 41 9.38 -5.53 0.60
CA ASP A 41 8.68 -6.48 1.47
C ASP A 41 8.04 -7.63 0.67
N PRO A 42 8.83 -8.60 0.15
CA PRO A 42 8.34 -9.54 -0.88
C PRO A 42 7.30 -10.55 -0.37
N TYR A 43 7.09 -10.64 0.94
CA TYR A 43 6.24 -11.65 1.55
C TYR A 43 4.79 -11.21 1.73
N ILE A 44 4.40 -10.03 1.21
CA ILE A 44 3.02 -9.57 1.21
C ILE A 44 2.52 -9.37 -0.22
N LEU A 45 1.19 -9.28 -0.37
CA LEU A 45 0.60 -8.90 -1.65
C LEU A 45 0.78 -7.39 -1.86
N HIS A 46 1.31 -7.00 -3.02
CA HIS A 46 1.39 -5.62 -3.44
C HIS A 46 0.36 -5.37 -4.53
N SER A 47 -0.39 -4.28 -4.45
CA SER A 47 -1.40 -3.95 -5.44
C SER A 47 -1.64 -2.46 -5.60
N VAL A 48 -2.36 -2.10 -6.64
CA VAL A 48 -2.73 -0.72 -6.96
C VAL A 48 -4.25 -0.63 -7.06
N THR A 49 -4.84 0.46 -6.57
CA THR A 49 -6.25 0.74 -6.77
C THR A 49 -6.54 2.25 -6.69
N ASP A 50 -7.79 2.66 -6.95
CA ASP A 50 -8.21 4.06 -6.80
C ASP A 50 -8.50 4.40 -5.32
N PRO A 51 -8.52 5.68 -4.92
CA PRO A 51 -8.74 6.05 -3.52
C PRO A 51 -10.04 5.51 -2.89
N TYR A 52 -11.16 5.52 -3.60
CA TYR A 52 -12.43 5.03 -3.04
C TYR A 52 -12.37 3.53 -2.80
N THR A 53 -11.81 2.80 -3.76
CA THR A 53 -11.63 1.36 -3.65
C THR A 53 -10.60 0.99 -2.58
N PHE A 54 -9.51 1.75 -2.42
CA PHE A 54 -8.54 1.58 -1.33
C PHE A 54 -9.21 1.69 0.03
N TYR A 55 -10.02 2.73 0.25
CA TYR A 55 -10.75 2.92 1.50
C TYR A 55 -11.76 1.79 1.75
N THR A 56 -12.44 1.34 0.69
CA THR A 56 -13.35 0.18 0.74
C THR A 56 -12.61 -1.09 1.18
N ASN A 57 -11.44 -1.35 0.61
CA ASN A 57 -10.61 -2.52 0.94
C ASN A 57 -10.17 -2.51 2.42
N LEU A 58 -9.88 -1.33 2.99
CA LEU A 58 -9.58 -1.19 4.41
C LEU A 58 -10.78 -1.55 5.30
N ILE A 59 -11.99 -1.11 4.96
CA ILE A 59 -13.22 -1.52 5.68
C ILE A 59 -13.41 -3.04 5.58
N TRP A 60 -13.07 -3.61 4.44
CA TRP A 60 -13.19 -5.05 4.15
C TRP A 60 -12.08 -5.90 4.78
N SER A 61 -11.32 -5.36 5.72
CA SER A 61 -10.28 -6.06 6.46
C SER A 61 -10.81 -6.68 7.76
N TYR A 62 -10.16 -7.77 8.19
CA TYR A 62 -10.57 -8.63 9.29
C TYR A 62 -9.42 -8.82 10.29
N PHE A 63 -9.68 -8.59 11.57
CA PHE A 63 -8.69 -8.71 12.65
C PHE A 63 -9.25 -9.48 13.84
N ASP A 64 -8.60 -10.60 14.17
CA ASP A 64 -8.82 -11.34 15.41
C ASP A 64 -7.49 -11.99 15.86
N ASN A 65 -6.82 -11.34 16.80
CA ASN A 65 -5.53 -11.78 17.33
C ASN A 65 -5.62 -13.14 18.06
N THR A 66 -6.80 -13.57 18.52
CA THR A 66 -6.95 -14.84 19.25
C THR A 66 -6.78 -16.08 18.37
N ILE A 67 -6.90 -15.89 17.05
CA ILE A 67 -6.77 -16.93 16.03
C ILE A 67 -5.75 -16.55 14.94
N ASP A 68 -4.96 -15.49 15.15
CA ASP A 68 -4.01 -14.93 14.17
C ASP A 68 -4.67 -14.56 12.82
N LEU A 69 -5.90 -14.02 12.87
CA LEU A 69 -6.60 -13.52 11.68
C LEU A 69 -6.24 -12.05 11.40
N HIS A 70 -5.64 -11.80 10.24
CA HIS A 70 -5.19 -10.47 9.78
C HIS A 70 -5.47 -10.27 8.28
N ALA A 71 -6.62 -10.75 7.80
CA ALA A 71 -6.93 -10.77 6.36
C ALA A 71 -7.38 -9.41 5.82
N GLY A 72 -6.83 -9.02 4.67
CA GLY A 72 -7.28 -7.86 3.90
C GLY A 72 -7.72 -8.26 2.50
N PHE A 73 -8.60 -7.46 1.92
CA PHE A 73 -9.03 -7.65 0.54
C PHE A 73 -8.24 -6.74 -0.43
N SER A 74 -8.02 -7.22 -1.65
CA SER A 74 -7.50 -6.39 -2.75
C SER A 74 -8.03 -6.87 -4.08
N TRP A 75 -8.40 -5.92 -4.94
CA TRP A 75 -8.52 -6.18 -6.37
C TRP A 75 -7.14 -6.39 -6.98
N ILE A 76 -6.95 -7.49 -7.70
CA ILE A 76 -5.66 -7.91 -8.27
C ILE A 76 -5.47 -7.34 -9.69
N GLY A 77 -6.58 -7.05 -10.37
CA GLY A 77 -6.64 -6.64 -11.77
C GLY A 77 -5.99 -5.30 -12.11
N CYS A 78 -6.00 -4.34 -11.20
CA CYS A 78 -5.49 -2.99 -11.47
C CYS A 78 -3.95 -2.89 -11.41
N GLY A 79 -3.24 -4.01 -11.27
CA GLY A 79 -1.80 -4.06 -11.06
C GLY A 79 -1.47 -4.68 -9.72
N SER A 80 -0.79 -5.82 -9.72
CA SER A 80 -0.38 -6.52 -8.51
C SER A 80 0.92 -7.31 -8.70
N ILE A 81 1.67 -7.46 -7.61
CA ILE A 81 2.86 -8.33 -7.54
C ILE A 81 2.75 -9.21 -6.29
N PHE A 82 3.01 -10.50 -6.48
CA PHE A 82 3.05 -11.50 -5.42
C PHE A 82 4.01 -12.63 -5.77
N LEU A 83 4.43 -13.38 -4.76
CA LEU A 83 5.33 -14.52 -4.92
C LEU A 83 4.65 -15.68 -5.66
N ARG A 84 5.43 -16.41 -6.47
CA ARG A 84 4.98 -17.63 -7.15
C ARG A 84 4.46 -18.68 -6.17
N GLU A 85 5.11 -18.82 -5.01
CA GLU A 85 4.68 -19.74 -3.95
C GLU A 85 3.25 -19.44 -3.45
N TYR A 86 2.83 -18.16 -3.48
CA TYR A 86 1.48 -17.79 -3.07
C TYR A 86 0.44 -18.23 -4.09
N ALA A 87 0.76 -18.17 -5.39
CA ALA A 87 -0.10 -18.74 -6.43
C ALA A 87 -0.22 -20.26 -6.31
N GLN A 88 0.91 -20.96 -6.10
CA GLN A 88 0.93 -22.41 -5.94
C GLN A 88 0.09 -22.86 -4.74
N ARG A 89 0.27 -22.19 -3.59
CA ARG A 89 -0.51 -22.44 -2.38
C ARG A 89 -1.99 -22.12 -2.57
N HIS A 90 -2.31 -21.03 -3.26
CA HIS A 90 -3.69 -20.68 -3.56
C HIS A 90 -4.41 -21.74 -4.41
N LEU A 91 -3.76 -22.27 -5.45
CA LEU A 91 -4.33 -23.35 -6.27
C LEU A 91 -4.62 -24.61 -5.45
N GLN A 92 -3.78 -24.93 -4.47
CA GLN A 92 -4.05 -26.03 -3.53
C GLN A 92 -5.29 -25.74 -2.67
N TYR A 93 -5.42 -24.52 -2.13
CA TYR A 93 -6.61 -24.13 -1.37
C TYR A 93 -7.91 -24.20 -2.19
N LEU A 94 -7.88 -23.77 -3.46
CA LEU A 94 -9.04 -23.87 -4.34
C LEU A 94 -9.48 -25.34 -4.51
N GLN A 95 -8.52 -26.26 -4.69
CA GLN A 95 -8.81 -27.69 -4.83
C GLN A 95 -9.40 -28.30 -3.55
N ILE A 96 -8.87 -27.92 -2.38
CA ILE A 96 -9.30 -28.46 -1.09
C ILE A 96 -10.66 -27.88 -0.69
N HIS A 97 -10.82 -26.56 -0.71
CA HIS A 97 -11.95 -25.89 -0.09
C HIS A 97 -13.09 -25.53 -1.04
N LEU A 98 -12.84 -25.40 -2.35
CA LEU A 98 -13.88 -25.05 -3.33
C LEU A 98 -14.33 -26.23 -4.22
N LYS A 99 -14.02 -27.48 -3.83
CA LYS A 99 -14.44 -28.68 -4.57
C LYS A 99 -15.94 -28.71 -4.86
N ASN A 100 -16.76 -28.27 -3.91
CA ASN A 100 -18.23 -28.22 -4.01
C ASN A 100 -18.77 -26.85 -4.48
N HIS A 101 -17.89 -25.86 -4.70
CA HIS A 101 -18.24 -24.48 -5.08
C HIS A 101 -17.50 -24.07 -6.36
N ARG A 102 -17.41 -24.98 -7.34
CA ARG A 102 -16.63 -24.78 -8.57
C ARG A 102 -17.08 -23.58 -9.39
N ASN A 103 -18.35 -23.17 -9.27
CA ASN A 103 -18.81 -21.93 -9.84
C ASN A 103 -17.97 -20.76 -9.28
N LEU A 104 -17.76 -20.64 -7.98
CA LEU A 104 -17.09 -19.47 -7.40
C LEU A 104 -15.59 -19.34 -7.76
N VAL A 105 -14.97 -20.36 -8.36
CA VAL A 105 -13.56 -20.32 -8.80
C VAL A 105 -13.29 -19.22 -9.83
N TYR A 106 -14.29 -18.74 -10.58
CA TYR A 106 -14.09 -17.59 -11.47
C TYR A 106 -13.84 -16.26 -10.73
N LEU A 107 -14.05 -16.19 -9.42
CA LEU A 107 -13.71 -15.06 -8.52
C LEU A 107 -12.51 -15.40 -7.61
N SER A 108 -11.53 -16.12 -8.15
CA SER A 108 -10.34 -16.55 -7.41
C SER A 108 -9.62 -15.38 -6.71
N ASP A 109 -9.65 -14.17 -7.26
CA ASP A 109 -9.02 -12.98 -6.69
C ASP A 109 -9.54 -12.63 -5.27
N VAL A 110 -10.84 -12.87 -5.02
CA VAL A 110 -11.47 -12.66 -3.70
C VAL A 110 -10.89 -13.63 -2.68
N PHE A 111 -10.83 -14.91 -3.04
CA PHE A 111 -10.27 -15.95 -2.19
C PHE A 111 -8.79 -15.74 -1.98
N PHE A 112 -8.03 -15.42 -3.03
CA PHE A 112 -6.59 -15.23 -2.96
C PHE A 112 -6.19 -14.17 -1.95
N SER A 113 -6.73 -12.96 -2.07
CA SER A 113 -6.38 -11.85 -1.18
C SER A 113 -6.71 -12.16 0.29
N ILE A 114 -7.92 -12.66 0.57
CA ILE A 114 -8.36 -13.01 1.93
C ILE A 114 -7.50 -14.15 2.50
N TRP A 115 -7.23 -15.20 1.73
CA TRP A 115 -6.51 -16.39 2.19
C TRP A 115 -5.00 -16.22 2.34
N LEU A 116 -4.43 -15.08 1.94
CA LEU A 116 -3.07 -14.73 2.37
C LEU A 116 -3.01 -14.42 3.87
N ASN A 117 -4.17 -14.17 4.50
CA ASN A 117 -4.30 -13.84 5.92
C ASN A 117 -3.38 -12.67 6.32
N ASP A 118 -3.27 -11.69 5.44
CA ASP A 118 -2.43 -10.52 5.66
C ASP A 118 -2.98 -9.30 4.90
N ILE A 119 -2.63 -8.08 5.34
CA ILE A 119 -3.13 -6.84 4.74
C ILE A 119 -2.28 -6.41 3.53
N PRO A 120 -2.81 -6.34 2.31
CA PRO A 120 -2.01 -5.99 1.14
C PRO A 120 -1.33 -4.62 1.28
N SER A 121 -0.11 -4.49 0.77
CA SER A 121 0.50 -3.18 0.54
C SER A 121 -0.13 -2.58 -0.71
N GLN A 122 -1.07 -1.67 -0.52
CA GLN A 122 -1.87 -1.15 -1.61
C GLN A 122 -1.60 0.34 -1.85
N PHE A 123 -1.34 0.68 -3.11
CA PHE A 123 -1.22 2.05 -3.57
C PHE A 123 -2.63 2.60 -3.85
N ASN A 124 -2.91 3.81 -3.38
CA ASN A 124 -4.04 4.58 -3.89
C ASN A 124 -3.53 5.59 -4.92
N MET A 125 -4.06 5.52 -6.13
CA MET A 125 -3.70 6.45 -7.20
C MET A 125 -4.77 6.56 -8.26
N ASN A 126 -4.63 7.53 -9.16
CA ASN A 126 -5.50 7.62 -10.33
C ASN A 126 -5.06 6.59 -11.38
N ILE A 127 -5.74 5.45 -11.43
CA ILE A 127 -5.47 4.39 -12.40
C ILE A 127 -6.01 4.83 -13.76
N ARG A 128 -5.20 4.68 -14.81
CA ARG A 128 -5.57 5.08 -16.16
C ARG A 128 -5.98 3.87 -16.97
N ASN A 129 -7.06 4.02 -17.73
CA ASN A 129 -7.48 3.01 -18.68
C ASN A 129 -6.56 3.02 -19.90
N LEU A 130 -6.35 1.86 -20.51
CA LEU A 130 -5.69 1.78 -21.81
C LEU A 130 -6.57 2.44 -22.89
N PRO A 131 -5.97 3.14 -23.87
CA PRO A 131 -6.73 3.83 -24.92
C PRO A 131 -7.50 2.89 -25.87
N THR A 132 -7.15 1.60 -25.87
CA THR A 132 -7.74 0.59 -26.75
C THR A 132 -9.13 0.24 -26.25
N GLY A 133 -10.15 0.69 -26.98
CA GLY A 133 -11.58 0.43 -26.75
C GLY A 133 -12.02 -1.03 -26.92
N HIS A 134 -11.26 -1.98 -26.39
CA HIS A 134 -11.72 -3.34 -26.15
C HIS A 134 -12.34 -3.43 -24.76
N ALA A 135 -13.26 -2.52 -24.47
CA ALA A 135 -14.28 -2.76 -23.46
C ALA A 135 -15.21 -3.86 -24.00
N GLY A 136 -14.71 -5.10 -24.07
CA GLY A 136 -15.60 -6.25 -24.02
C GLY A 136 -16.49 -6.11 -22.78
N GLU A 137 -17.64 -6.77 -22.76
CA GLU A 137 -18.45 -6.78 -21.53
C GLU A 137 -17.58 -7.23 -20.37
N SER A 138 -17.32 -6.31 -19.43
CA SER A 138 -16.55 -6.59 -18.23
C SER A 138 -17.14 -7.83 -17.55
N PHE A 139 -16.33 -8.69 -16.94
CA PHE A 139 -16.92 -9.82 -16.19
C PHE A 139 -17.89 -9.32 -15.08
N SER A 140 -17.64 -8.12 -14.56
CA SER A 140 -18.53 -7.43 -13.62
C SER A 140 -19.92 -7.11 -14.19
N SER A 141 -20.10 -7.06 -15.51
CA SER A 141 -21.41 -6.88 -16.15
C SER A 141 -22.15 -8.19 -16.44
N THR A 142 -21.57 -9.35 -16.12
CA THR A 142 -22.26 -10.63 -16.27
C THR A 142 -23.41 -10.81 -15.28
N ALA A 143 -24.46 -11.51 -15.71
CA ALA A 143 -25.58 -11.86 -14.84
C ALA A 143 -25.08 -12.63 -13.60
N ASN A 144 -25.58 -12.25 -12.42
CA ASN A 144 -25.20 -12.78 -11.09
C ASN A 144 -23.82 -12.40 -10.55
N PHE A 145 -23.03 -11.54 -11.21
CA PHE A 145 -21.71 -11.13 -10.69
C PHE A 145 -21.77 -10.66 -9.23
N LEU A 146 -22.72 -9.77 -8.90
CA LEU A 146 -22.86 -9.21 -7.54
C LEU A 146 -23.15 -10.31 -6.50
N ARG A 147 -24.02 -11.26 -6.85
CA ARG A 147 -24.35 -12.40 -6.00
C ARG A 147 -23.13 -13.29 -5.79
N ASN A 148 -22.45 -13.63 -6.87
CA ASN A 148 -21.27 -14.50 -6.81
C ASN A 148 -20.12 -13.83 -6.04
N GLN A 149 -19.94 -12.52 -6.18
CA GLN A 149 -18.99 -11.73 -5.41
C GLN A 149 -19.32 -11.80 -3.91
N HIS A 150 -20.59 -11.56 -3.56
CA HIS A 150 -21.06 -11.67 -2.19
C HIS A 150 -20.79 -13.08 -1.62
N ASP A 151 -21.25 -14.12 -2.32
CA ASP A 151 -21.10 -15.52 -1.90
C ASP A 151 -19.62 -15.91 -1.74
N SER A 152 -18.75 -15.43 -2.64
CA SER A 152 -17.30 -15.68 -2.58
C SER A 152 -16.66 -15.02 -1.37
N SER A 153 -16.99 -13.75 -1.10
CA SER A 153 -16.48 -13.02 0.07
C SER A 153 -16.87 -13.69 1.38
N VAL A 154 -18.15 -14.04 1.53
CA VAL A 154 -18.67 -14.71 2.73
C VAL A 154 -18.02 -16.08 2.91
N LEU A 155 -17.90 -16.86 1.84
CA LEU A 155 -17.30 -18.19 1.89
C LEU A 155 -15.79 -18.12 2.21
N ALA A 156 -15.07 -17.17 1.62
CA ALA A 156 -13.64 -17.00 1.83
C ALA A 156 -13.30 -16.77 3.31
N ILE A 157 -13.99 -15.84 3.98
CA ILE A 157 -13.74 -15.54 5.39
C ILE A 157 -14.19 -16.68 6.31
N ARG A 158 -15.30 -17.36 6.01
CA ARG A 158 -15.75 -18.54 6.78
C ARG A 158 -14.74 -19.67 6.75
N ILE A 159 -14.19 -19.96 5.57
CA ILE A 159 -13.16 -21.00 5.42
C ILE A 159 -11.91 -20.60 6.20
N LEU A 160 -11.43 -19.37 6.02
CA LEU A 160 -10.22 -18.89 6.70
C LEU A 160 -10.35 -18.98 8.22
N GLU A 161 -11.43 -18.40 8.77
CA GLU A 161 -11.71 -18.35 10.20
C GLU A 161 -11.81 -19.75 10.82
N HIS A 162 -12.57 -20.64 10.17
CA HIS A 162 -12.73 -22.01 10.65
C HIS A 162 -11.39 -22.73 10.72
N ASN A 163 -10.58 -22.62 9.67
CA ASN A 163 -9.29 -23.26 9.59
C ASN A 163 -8.30 -22.70 10.64
N LEU A 164 -8.26 -21.39 10.85
CA LEU A 164 -7.42 -20.78 11.87
C LEU A 164 -7.77 -21.25 13.29
N ARG A 165 -9.05 -21.51 13.58
CA ARG A 165 -9.47 -22.13 14.86
C ARG A 165 -9.05 -23.58 14.99
N GLN A 166 -9.10 -24.37 13.90
CA GLN A 166 -8.71 -25.79 13.92
C GLN A 166 -7.19 -25.98 14.03
N ASN A 167 -6.38 -25.05 13.49
CA ASN A 167 -4.90 -25.10 13.51
C ASN A 167 -4.25 -24.92 14.87
N GLN A 168 -5.04 -24.70 15.92
CA GLN A 168 -4.55 -24.84 17.28
C GLN A 168 -4.29 -26.31 17.67
N SER A 169 -4.58 -27.27 16.78
CA SER A 169 -4.18 -28.67 16.89
C SER A 169 -2.90 -28.95 16.09
N ASN A 170 -1.89 -29.55 16.74
CA ASN A 170 -0.51 -29.76 16.24
C ASN A 170 -0.38 -30.75 15.05
N ASP A 171 -1.09 -30.55 13.95
CA ASP A 171 -0.89 -31.35 12.73
C ASP A 171 0.21 -30.73 11.84
N THR A 172 1.36 -31.38 11.77
CA THR A 172 2.53 -30.92 11.01
C THR A 172 2.37 -31.01 9.49
N ASN A 173 1.33 -31.70 8.99
CA ASN A 173 1.07 -31.86 7.55
C ASN A 173 -0.01 -30.91 7.01
N TYR A 174 -0.54 -30.04 7.86
CA TYR A 174 -1.61 -29.13 7.50
C TYR A 174 -1.08 -27.95 6.66
N ILE A 175 -1.54 -27.84 5.40
CA ILE A 175 -1.28 -26.68 4.55
C ILE A 175 -2.22 -25.57 4.99
N GLY A 176 -1.74 -24.73 5.91
CA GLY A 176 -2.54 -23.69 6.51
C GLY A 176 -2.38 -22.30 5.97
N PHE A 177 -3.40 -21.48 6.24
CA PHE A 177 -3.46 -20.03 6.04
C PHE A 177 -2.47 -19.27 6.95
N SER A 178 -1.24 -19.75 7.02
CA SER A 178 -0.14 -19.15 7.73
C SER A 178 0.26 -17.85 7.06
N ARG A 179 0.29 -16.79 7.88
CA ARG A 179 0.83 -15.50 7.50
C ARG A 179 2.32 -15.42 7.81
N LYS A 180 3.05 -14.60 7.06
CA LYS A 180 4.44 -14.26 7.37
C LYS A 180 4.42 -13.03 8.28
N GLN A 181 4.75 -13.21 9.56
CA GLN A 181 4.65 -12.14 10.57
C GLN A 181 5.72 -11.04 10.45
N ASN A 182 6.73 -11.22 9.59
CA ASN A 182 7.87 -10.31 9.47
C ASN A 182 7.66 -9.24 8.39
N ARG A 183 6.67 -8.36 8.57
CA ARG A 183 6.54 -7.16 7.71
C ARG A 183 7.70 -6.22 7.93
N HIS A 184 8.23 -5.66 6.86
CA HIS A 184 9.30 -4.68 6.93
C HIS A 184 8.79 -3.28 7.28
N PHE A 185 7.59 -2.93 6.81
CA PHE A 185 6.94 -1.65 7.13
C PHE A 185 5.63 -1.87 7.89
N PRO A 186 5.23 -0.93 8.77
CA PRO A 186 3.88 -0.91 9.29
C PRO A 186 2.88 -0.73 8.14
N TYR A 187 1.58 -0.96 8.41
CA TYR A 187 0.54 -0.64 7.43
C TYR A 187 0.63 0.83 7.04
N CYS A 188 0.79 1.06 5.74
CA CYS A 188 1.01 2.39 5.19
C CYS A 188 0.03 2.65 4.06
N VAL A 189 -0.30 3.92 3.90
CA VAL A 189 -0.97 4.46 2.71
C VAL A 189 0.12 4.93 1.74
N LYS A 190 0.03 4.56 0.46
CA LYS A 190 1.09 4.81 -0.55
C LYS A 190 0.51 5.41 -1.82
N SER A 191 1.27 6.29 -2.47
CA SER A 191 0.97 6.81 -3.81
C SER A 191 2.26 6.96 -4.61
N SER A 192 2.25 6.49 -5.87
CA SER A 192 3.36 6.66 -6.81
C SER A 192 3.32 8.05 -7.43
N SER A 193 4.49 8.62 -7.71
CA SER A 193 4.59 9.85 -8.49
C SER A 193 4.09 9.65 -9.94
N PRO A 194 3.64 10.71 -10.65
CA PRO A 194 3.19 10.60 -12.03
C PRO A 194 4.28 10.17 -13.03
N LYS A 195 5.56 10.25 -12.63
CA LYS A 195 6.71 9.78 -13.43
C LYS A 195 7.20 8.40 -12.99
N ASP A 196 6.56 7.82 -11.98
CA ASP A 196 6.94 6.55 -11.36
C ASP A 196 8.43 6.55 -10.96
N ASP A 197 8.87 7.64 -10.32
CA ASP A 197 10.26 7.90 -9.93
C ASP A 197 10.48 8.05 -8.42
N PHE A 198 9.40 8.11 -7.64
CA PHE A 198 9.37 7.95 -6.19
C PHE A 198 7.97 7.56 -5.69
N ILE A 199 7.89 7.07 -4.46
CA ILE A 199 6.65 6.76 -3.74
C ILE A 199 6.54 7.73 -2.57
N PHE A 200 5.39 8.36 -2.39
CA PHE A 200 5.03 9.00 -1.14
C PHE A 200 4.24 8.01 -0.27
N PHE A 201 4.58 7.91 1.02
CA PHE A 201 3.87 7.03 1.93
C PHE A 201 3.81 7.55 3.36
N THR A 202 2.83 7.06 4.12
CA THR A 202 2.65 7.39 5.55
C THR A 202 2.11 6.18 6.30
N ASN A 203 2.50 6.03 7.56
CA ASN A 203 1.91 5.03 8.45
C ASN A 203 0.59 5.49 9.09
N ILE A 204 0.09 6.68 8.73
CA ILE A 204 -1.20 7.20 9.18
C ILE A 204 -2.29 6.70 8.24
N LEU A 205 -2.96 5.63 8.64
CA LEU A 205 -4.14 5.12 7.93
C LEU A 205 -5.36 6.04 8.13
N PRO A 206 -6.30 6.09 7.18
CA PRO A 206 -7.55 6.85 7.34
C PRO A 206 -8.48 6.28 8.41
N MET A 207 -8.23 5.05 8.87
CA MET A 207 -8.92 4.39 9.98
C MET A 207 -7.98 3.43 10.69
N ASP A 208 -8.25 3.17 11.97
CA ASP A 208 -7.47 2.23 12.77
C ASP A 208 -7.98 0.79 12.57
N ILE A 209 -7.54 0.17 11.48
CA ILE A 209 -8.02 -1.15 11.04
C ILE A 209 -7.81 -2.25 12.09
N GLN A 210 -6.77 -2.16 12.92
CA GLN A 210 -6.45 -3.18 13.93
C GLN A 210 -7.40 -3.14 15.13
N THR A 211 -8.05 -2.00 15.36
CA THR A 211 -9.00 -1.84 16.48
C THR A 211 -10.41 -2.28 16.12
N ILE A 212 -10.68 -2.61 14.85
CA ILE A 212 -12.02 -3.00 14.42
C ILE A 212 -12.24 -4.46 14.80
N PRO A 213 -13.08 -4.76 15.81
CA PRO A 213 -13.29 -6.13 16.23
C PRO A 213 -13.93 -6.92 15.10
N PHE A 214 -13.51 -8.18 14.95
CA PHE A 214 -14.15 -9.14 14.07
C PHE A 214 -14.96 -10.15 14.87
N ASN A 215 -16.20 -10.37 14.45
CA ASN A 215 -17.05 -11.44 14.94
C ASN A 215 -17.69 -12.17 13.75
N ILE A 216 -17.31 -13.43 13.51
CA ILE A 216 -17.82 -14.19 12.37
C ILE A 216 -19.35 -14.27 12.30
N SER A 217 -20.07 -14.22 13.42
CA SER A 217 -21.54 -14.26 13.44
C SER A 217 -22.19 -12.96 12.99
N LYS A 218 -21.46 -11.83 13.01
CA LYS A 218 -21.98 -10.49 12.66
C LYS A 218 -21.31 -9.89 11.43
N ASP A 219 -20.03 -10.21 11.21
CA ASP A 219 -19.15 -9.56 10.25
C ASP A 219 -18.84 -10.41 9.02
N PHE A 220 -19.51 -11.56 8.83
CA PHE A 220 -19.22 -12.43 7.68
C PHE A 220 -19.54 -11.78 6.32
N GLU A 221 -20.38 -10.74 6.29
CA GLU A 221 -20.68 -9.96 5.07
C GLU A 221 -19.83 -8.68 4.95
N ARG A 222 -18.83 -8.48 5.82
CA ARG A 222 -18.04 -7.23 5.87
C ARG A 222 -17.39 -6.91 4.53
N SER A 223 -16.85 -7.89 3.81
CA SER A 223 -16.22 -7.71 2.49
C SER A 223 -17.19 -7.84 1.32
N THR A 224 -18.42 -7.34 1.48
CA THR A 224 -19.47 -7.37 0.44
C THR A 224 -19.94 -5.96 0.10
N ARG A 225 -20.64 -5.83 -1.03
CA ARG A 225 -21.23 -4.55 -1.48
C ARG A 225 -22.33 -3.99 -0.56
N ASN A 226 -22.79 -4.76 0.42
CA ASN A 226 -23.69 -4.26 1.46
C ASN A 226 -22.95 -3.34 2.46
N ASN A 227 -21.61 -3.38 2.47
CA ASN A 227 -20.76 -2.65 3.40
C ASN A 227 -19.78 -1.73 2.65
N LEU A 228 -20.31 -0.83 1.83
CA LEU A 228 -19.53 0.19 1.13
C LEU A 228 -19.35 1.44 2.01
N PRO A 229 -18.21 2.14 1.93
CA PRO A 229 -18.00 3.37 2.67
C PRO A 229 -19.01 4.45 2.28
N THR A 230 -19.56 5.10 3.29
CA THR A 230 -20.44 6.28 3.14
C THR A 230 -20.11 7.32 4.21
N GLY A 231 -20.55 8.56 4.01
CA GLY A 231 -20.45 9.64 5.00
C GLY A 231 -19.15 10.45 4.95
N SER A 232 -18.96 11.29 5.97
CA SER A 232 -17.93 12.33 5.99
C SER A 232 -16.50 11.78 5.99
N ALA A 233 -16.26 10.60 6.58
CA ALA A 233 -14.92 10.03 6.67
C ALA A 233 -14.34 9.65 5.29
N VAL A 234 -15.12 8.98 4.45
CA VAL A 234 -14.69 8.65 3.07
C VAL A 234 -14.62 9.88 2.18
N SER A 235 -15.51 10.86 2.38
CA SER A 235 -15.43 12.15 1.69
C SER A 235 -14.15 12.90 2.07
N PHE A 236 -13.81 12.94 3.36
CA PHE A 236 -12.58 13.55 3.85
C PHE A 236 -11.35 12.87 3.25
N PHE A 237 -11.29 11.54 3.29
CA PHE A 237 -10.18 10.79 2.70
C PHE A 237 -10.04 11.07 1.20
N SER A 238 -11.13 11.04 0.45
CA SER A 238 -11.11 11.32 -0.99
C SER A 238 -10.59 12.73 -1.30
N SER A 239 -10.93 13.71 -0.46
CA SER A 239 -10.48 15.11 -0.61
C SER A 239 -9.07 15.40 -0.08
N HIS A 240 -8.47 14.48 0.68
CA HIS A 240 -7.17 14.68 1.35
C HIS A 240 -6.27 13.43 1.28
N THR A 241 -6.37 12.65 0.21
CA THR A 241 -5.61 11.41 0.04
C THR A 241 -4.13 11.68 -0.26
N THR A 242 -3.27 10.67 -0.05
CA THR A 242 -1.83 10.72 -0.33
C THR A 242 -1.51 10.98 -1.81
N LEU A 243 -2.43 10.65 -2.73
CA LEU A 243 -2.31 10.97 -4.15
C LEU A 243 -2.16 12.48 -4.40
N LEU A 244 -2.76 13.33 -3.57
CA LEU A 244 -2.69 14.78 -3.71
C LEU A 244 -1.30 15.36 -3.44
N VAL A 245 -0.41 14.60 -2.79
CA VAL A 245 0.99 15.03 -2.58
C VAL A 245 1.79 14.96 -3.88
N VAL A 246 1.37 14.11 -4.80
CA VAL A 246 2.12 13.77 -6.01
C VAL A 246 1.37 14.15 -7.28
N ASP A 247 0.26 14.87 -7.18
CA ASP A 247 -0.57 15.27 -8.33
C ASP A 247 -0.01 16.46 -9.13
N ASN A 248 1.15 16.99 -8.73
CA ASN A 248 1.82 18.20 -9.23
C ASN A 248 1.08 19.53 -8.96
N ASN A 249 0.04 19.54 -8.13
CA ASN A 249 -0.75 20.73 -7.81
C ASN A 249 -0.51 21.15 -6.35
N PRO A 250 0.24 22.24 -6.08
CA PRO A 250 0.55 22.66 -4.71
C PRO A 250 -0.65 23.19 -3.92
N LYS A 251 -1.84 23.32 -4.54
CA LYS A 251 -3.07 23.77 -3.88
C LYS A 251 -3.87 22.63 -3.25
N THR A 252 -3.62 21.40 -3.67
CA THR A 252 -4.20 20.19 -3.08
C THR A 252 -3.21 19.65 -2.06
N CYS A 253 -3.71 19.02 -0.99
CA CYS A 253 -2.85 18.50 0.06
C CYS A 253 -3.41 17.20 0.63
N TRP A 254 -2.52 16.27 0.95
CA TRP A 254 -2.83 15.22 1.91
C TRP A 254 -2.98 15.82 3.31
N GLN A 255 -3.92 15.28 4.09
CA GLN A 255 -4.08 15.58 5.51
C GLN A 255 -4.29 14.29 6.31
N SER A 256 -3.73 14.23 7.53
CA SER A 256 -3.87 13.06 8.40
C SER A 256 -5.28 12.83 8.95
N GLY A 257 -6.17 13.84 8.90
CA GLY A 257 -7.56 13.79 9.41
C GLY A 257 -7.68 13.67 10.93
N ARG A 258 -6.54 13.71 11.63
CA ARG A 258 -6.41 13.75 13.07
C ARG A 258 -5.04 14.27 13.46
N ASN A 259 -4.93 14.67 14.73
CA ASN A 259 -3.68 15.00 15.39
C ASN A 259 -2.67 13.85 15.29
N VAL A 260 -1.44 14.20 14.94
CA VAL A 260 -0.37 13.22 14.75
C VAL A 260 0.23 12.80 16.09
N ARG A 261 0.54 11.51 16.20
CA ARG A 261 1.10 10.88 17.40
C ARG A 261 2.60 10.72 17.25
N GLN A 262 3.30 10.61 18.38
CA GLN A 262 4.73 10.29 18.39
C GLN A 262 4.98 8.99 17.62
N GLY A 263 5.99 8.99 16.75
CA GLY A 263 6.35 7.85 15.91
C GLY A 263 5.60 7.77 14.58
N GLU A 264 4.57 8.60 14.36
CA GLU A 264 3.92 8.73 13.06
C GLU A 264 4.78 9.56 12.10
N TYR A 265 4.71 9.24 10.82
CA TYR A 265 5.53 9.86 9.80
C TYR A 265 4.85 9.92 8.44
N PHE A 266 5.32 10.83 7.61
CA PHE A 266 5.26 10.71 6.16
C PHE A 266 6.67 10.55 5.59
N ALA A 267 6.80 9.91 4.45
CA ALA A 267 8.08 9.48 3.92
C ALA A 267 8.05 9.38 2.39
N MET A 268 9.24 9.33 1.81
CA MET A 268 9.46 9.09 0.40
C MET A 268 10.42 7.91 0.19
N ASP A 269 10.09 7.04 -0.75
CA ASP A 269 10.96 5.99 -1.29
C ASP A 269 11.36 6.39 -2.71
N PHE A 270 12.66 6.60 -2.95
CA PHE A 270 13.19 6.99 -4.27
C PHE A 270 13.47 5.81 -5.21
N LEU A 271 12.88 4.66 -4.92
CA LEU A 271 12.88 3.37 -5.64
C LEU A 271 14.23 2.63 -5.67
N TYR A 272 15.31 3.39 -5.64
CA TYR A 272 16.69 2.94 -5.72
C TYR A 272 17.55 3.74 -4.75
N ILE A 273 18.71 3.19 -4.45
CA ILE A 273 19.74 3.83 -3.65
C ILE A 273 20.24 5.09 -4.38
N ARG A 274 20.24 6.23 -3.67
CA ARG A 274 20.65 7.54 -4.15
C ARG A 274 21.89 8.01 -3.41
N THR A 275 22.80 8.64 -4.14
CA THR A 275 23.99 9.31 -3.61
C THR A 275 23.79 10.82 -3.64
N ASN A 276 23.28 11.36 -4.75
CA ASN A 276 22.94 12.78 -4.88
C ASN A 276 21.48 12.93 -5.31
N LEU A 277 20.73 13.76 -4.61
CA LEU A 277 19.33 14.00 -4.89
C LEU A 277 18.95 15.41 -4.43
N SER A 278 18.19 16.12 -5.25
CA SER A 278 17.49 17.33 -4.84
C SER A 278 16.00 17.11 -5.03
N PHE A 279 15.20 17.51 -4.05
CA PHE A 279 13.74 17.50 -4.18
C PHE A 279 13.13 18.63 -3.36
N SER A 280 11.93 19.05 -3.71
CA SER A 280 11.12 19.96 -2.91
C SER A 280 9.99 19.23 -2.21
N VAL A 281 9.65 19.74 -1.03
CA VAL A 281 8.48 19.37 -0.24
C VAL A 281 7.74 20.65 0.11
N THR A 282 6.45 20.71 -0.18
CA THR A 282 5.56 21.80 0.21
C THR A 282 4.70 21.36 1.38
N ILE A 283 4.81 22.08 2.49
CA ILE A 283 4.16 21.78 3.76
C ILE A 283 3.08 22.82 4.05
N GLY A 284 1.88 22.38 4.41
CA GLY A 284 0.79 23.26 4.84
C GLY A 284 0.53 23.25 6.35
N HIS A 285 1.14 22.32 7.09
CA HIS A 285 0.86 22.16 8.50
C HIS A 285 1.51 23.24 9.38
N SER A 286 0.98 23.41 10.59
CA SER A 286 1.33 24.52 11.48
C SER A 286 2.80 24.54 11.89
N TRP A 287 3.29 25.71 12.27
CA TRP A 287 4.67 25.91 12.73
C TRP A 287 5.01 25.06 13.96
N GLU A 288 4.03 24.82 14.84
CA GLU A 288 4.18 23.95 16.00
C GLU A 288 4.54 22.52 15.59
N ILE A 289 3.93 22.00 14.54
CA ILE A 289 4.23 20.67 14.03
C ILE A 289 5.61 20.65 13.38
N GLN A 290 5.92 21.66 12.54
CA GLN A 290 7.22 21.75 11.86
C GLN A 290 8.40 21.69 12.83
N LYS A 291 8.30 22.36 13.99
CA LYS A 291 9.33 22.32 15.05
C LYS A 291 9.55 20.94 15.68
N ASN A 292 8.56 20.05 15.58
CA ASN A 292 8.55 18.73 16.20
C ASN A 292 8.73 17.59 15.20
N VAL A 293 9.00 17.90 13.93
CA VAL A 293 9.34 16.93 12.90
C VAL A 293 10.85 16.68 12.88
N VAL A 294 11.23 15.41 12.90
CA VAL A 294 12.61 14.95 12.74
C VAL A 294 12.74 14.25 11.39
N ILE A 295 13.75 14.64 10.61
CA ILE A 295 14.05 14.00 9.34
C ILE A 295 14.98 12.81 9.59
N ASN A 296 14.59 11.64 9.11
CA ASN A 296 15.38 10.41 9.18
C ASN A 296 15.64 9.88 7.77
N LEU A 297 16.82 9.30 7.55
CA LEU A 297 17.19 8.63 6.32
C LEU A 297 17.36 7.13 6.56
N SER A 298 17.07 6.34 5.54
CA SER A 298 17.34 4.90 5.56
C SER A 298 17.77 4.39 4.20
N PHE A 299 18.61 3.36 4.21
CA PHE A 299 19.02 2.61 3.03
C PHE A 299 18.03 1.47 2.71
N ASP A 300 17.52 0.80 3.75
CA ASP A 300 16.74 -0.44 3.66
C ASP A 300 15.32 -0.33 4.21
N GLY A 301 14.98 0.78 4.87
CA GLY A 301 13.68 0.99 5.53
C GLY A 301 13.61 0.43 6.96
N LEU A 302 14.67 -0.25 7.44
CA LEU A 302 14.75 -0.84 8.77
C LEU A 302 15.64 -0.01 9.69
N TRP A 303 16.81 0.40 9.20
CA TRP A 303 17.77 1.18 9.95
C TRP A 303 17.67 2.65 9.58
N TRP A 304 17.25 3.47 10.55
CA TRP A 304 16.99 4.90 10.35
C TRP A 304 18.02 5.76 11.09
N ILE A 305 18.54 6.77 10.41
CA ILE A 305 19.52 7.72 10.97
C ILE A 305 18.95 9.13 10.88
N THR A 306 19.02 9.89 11.97
CA THR A 306 18.55 11.28 12.02
C THR A 306 19.46 12.23 11.25
N TYR A 307 18.88 13.11 10.43
CA TYR A 307 19.59 14.00 9.49
C TYR A 307 20.66 14.88 10.16
N ARG A 308 20.46 15.30 11.42
CA ARG A 308 21.44 16.13 12.16
C ARG A 308 22.77 15.41 12.38
N ALA A 309 22.80 14.09 12.28
CA ALA A 309 24.02 13.30 12.35
C ALA A 309 24.81 13.29 11.03
N ILE A 310 24.27 13.88 9.95
CA ILE A 310 24.79 13.74 8.58
C ILE A 310 25.19 15.12 8.04
N LYS A 311 26.48 15.28 7.72
CA LYS A 311 26.99 16.41 6.92
C LYS A 311 26.53 16.27 5.47
N GLY A 312 26.36 17.36 4.72
CA GLY A 312 25.98 17.30 3.29
C GLY A 312 24.48 17.35 2.98
N ILE A 313 23.63 17.62 3.97
CA ILE A 313 22.20 17.88 3.80
C ILE A 313 21.96 19.38 3.91
N THR A 314 21.44 19.99 2.84
CA THR A 314 21.05 21.40 2.85
C THR A 314 19.54 21.52 2.72
N ILE A 315 18.90 22.21 3.67
CA ILE A 315 17.47 22.51 3.64
C ILE A 315 17.32 24.02 3.45
N ARG A 316 16.67 24.45 2.36
CA ARG A 316 16.41 25.85 2.06
C ARG A 316 14.92 26.10 1.99
N SER A 317 14.43 27.10 2.71
CA SER A 317 13.11 27.68 2.45
C SER A 317 13.16 28.45 1.13
N GLN A 318 12.22 28.19 0.21
CA GLN A 318 12.19 28.87 -1.10
C GLN A 318 10.99 29.81 -1.23
N ASN A 319 9.79 29.37 -0.84
CA ASN A 319 8.56 30.14 -0.95
C ASN A 319 7.71 29.95 0.30
N SER A 320 7.21 31.05 0.88
CA SER A 320 6.22 31.03 1.95
C SER A 320 5.00 31.81 1.50
N THR A 321 3.83 31.19 1.54
CA THR A 321 2.54 31.90 1.58
C THR A 321 2.09 32.01 3.04
N SER A 322 0.94 32.65 3.30
CA SER A 322 0.39 32.70 4.66
C SER A 322 0.10 31.32 5.25
N ASN A 323 -0.12 30.30 4.40
CA ASN A 323 -0.62 28.99 4.81
C ASN A 323 0.27 27.82 4.38
N GLN A 324 1.33 28.05 3.60
CA GLN A 324 2.20 26.99 3.10
C GLN A 324 3.66 27.43 3.06
N GLN A 325 4.54 26.50 3.34
CA GLN A 325 5.99 26.68 3.30
C GLN A 325 6.61 25.61 2.40
N GLN A 326 7.34 26.05 1.37
CA GLN A 326 8.09 25.18 0.50
C GLN A 326 9.54 25.07 0.96
N TYR A 327 10.02 23.84 1.08
CA TYR A 327 11.40 23.49 1.38
C TYR A 327 12.04 22.80 0.19
N VAL A 328 13.24 23.21 -0.16
CA VAL A 328 14.13 22.49 -1.06
C VAL A 328 15.16 21.76 -0.22
N ILE A 329 15.25 20.45 -0.41
CA ILE A 329 16.17 19.58 0.30
C ILE A 329 17.16 19.02 -0.71
N ILE A 330 18.45 19.28 -0.46
CA ILE A 330 19.56 18.89 -1.31
C ILE A 330 20.45 17.94 -0.51
N PHE A 331 20.68 16.76 -1.07
CA PHE A 331 21.59 15.74 -0.57
C PHE A 331 22.81 15.66 -1.47
N ASN A 332 23.98 15.85 -0.88
CA ASN A 332 25.27 15.59 -1.52
C ASN A 332 26.05 14.54 -0.70
N SER A 333 25.97 13.28 -1.11
CA SER A 333 26.64 12.16 -0.42
C SER A 333 28.17 12.28 -0.34
N THR A 334 28.79 13.06 -1.24
CA THR A 334 30.25 13.26 -1.21
C THR A 334 30.71 14.00 0.03
N GLU A 335 29.79 14.67 0.73
CA GLU A 335 30.04 15.42 1.95
C GLU A 335 29.66 14.63 3.22
N PHE A 336 29.17 13.39 3.09
CA PHE A 336 28.75 12.59 4.24
C PHE A 336 29.98 12.03 4.98
N ASN A 337 29.84 11.77 6.28
CA ASN A 337 30.89 11.12 7.08
C ASN A 337 31.19 9.71 6.51
N SER A 338 32.44 9.24 6.64
CA SER A 338 32.86 7.91 6.20
C SER A 338 31.93 6.82 6.76
N GLY A 339 31.23 6.09 5.87
CA GLY A 339 30.36 4.97 6.24
C GLY A 339 28.88 5.13 5.84
N PHE A 340 28.43 6.33 5.48
CA PHE A 340 27.09 6.54 4.91
C PHE A 340 27.26 7.39 3.66
N HIS A 341 27.05 6.84 2.48
CA HIS A 341 27.18 7.57 1.21
C HIS A 341 25.91 7.48 0.36
N SER A 342 24.86 6.86 0.88
CA SER A 342 23.66 6.64 0.10
C SER A 342 22.43 6.38 0.96
N PHE A 343 21.26 6.66 0.39
CA PHE A 343 19.97 6.44 1.02
C PHE A 343 18.92 6.10 -0.04
N ARG A 344 17.86 5.41 0.34
CA ARG A 344 16.69 5.15 -0.53
C ARG A 344 15.45 5.85 0.02
N PHE A 345 15.34 5.90 1.34
CA PHE A 345 14.19 6.42 2.06
C PHE A 345 14.53 7.69 2.81
N ILE A 346 13.55 8.60 2.87
CA ILE A 346 13.53 9.73 3.79
C ILE A 346 12.18 9.77 4.50
N ALA A 347 12.18 9.93 5.82
CA ALA A 347 10.99 10.04 6.64
C ALA A 347 11.01 11.33 7.47
N PHE A 348 9.82 11.88 7.71
CA PHE A 348 9.54 13.06 8.51
C PHE A 348 8.70 12.63 9.70
N ASN A 349 9.36 12.35 10.82
CA ASN A 349 8.76 11.70 11.98
C ASN A 349 8.33 12.74 13.02
N ALA A 350 7.12 12.58 13.56
CA ALA A 350 6.66 13.29 14.74
C ALA A 350 7.42 12.82 15.98
N SER A 351 8.16 13.73 16.63
CA SER A 351 9.11 13.40 17.71
C SER A 351 8.62 13.63 19.13
N ARG A 352 7.55 14.42 19.35
CA ARG A 352 7.03 14.76 20.69
C ARG A 352 5.60 14.28 20.93
N VAL A 353 5.27 14.08 22.21
CA VAL A 353 4.02 13.49 22.74
C VAL A 353 2.86 14.49 22.84
N SER A 354 3.13 15.79 22.95
CA SER A 354 2.07 16.81 23.05
C SER A 354 1.26 16.85 21.76
N SER A 355 -0.07 17.00 21.84
CA SER A 355 -0.99 17.05 20.69
C SER A 355 -0.46 17.94 19.55
N LEU A 356 0.24 17.31 18.62
CA LEU A 356 0.63 17.93 17.37
C LEU A 356 -0.66 18.01 16.55
N GLY A 357 -0.87 19.12 15.85
CA GLY A 357 -2.02 19.19 14.93
C GLY A 357 -1.89 18.16 13.80
N GLU A 358 -2.57 18.41 12.69
CA GLU A 358 -2.58 17.47 11.56
C GLU A 358 -1.34 17.62 10.69
N PHE A 359 -0.78 16.52 10.18
CA PHE A 359 0.14 16.63 9.07
C PHE A 359 -0.63 17.08 7.83
N GLN A 360 -0.01 18.00 7.09
CA GLN A 360 -0.47 18.47 5.80
C GLN A 360 0.73 18.64 4.86
N VAL A 361 0.71 17.90 3.76
CA VAL A 361 1.74 17.90 2.72
C VAL A 361 1.05 18.13 1.39
N CYS A 362 1.51 19.11 0.62
CA CYS A 362 0.81 19.60 -0.56
C CYS A 362 1.51 19.31 -1.89
N ASP A 363 2.82 19.06 -1.87
CA ASP A 363 3.56 18.75 -3.10
C ASP A 363 4.90 18.11 -2.74
N VAL A 364 5.31 17.11 -3.51
CA VAL A 364 6.66 16.56 -3.52
C VAL A 364 7.15 16.47 -4.96
N LYS A 365 8.31 17.06 -5.26
CA LYS A 365 8.89 17.03 -6.61
C LYS A 365 10.39 16.76 -6.56
N ILE A 366 10.86 15.78 -7.32
CA ILE A 366 12.29 15.63 -7.59
C ILE A 366 12.75 16.82 -8.45
N ILE A 367 13.78 17.51 -7.98
CA ILE A 367 14.44 18.61 -8.70
C ILE A 367 15.65 17.99 -9.38
N THR A 368 15.53 17.70 -10.67
CA THR A 368 16.68 17.27 -11.46
C THR A 368 17.62 18.45 -11.67
N ASN A 369 18.71 18.51 -10.91
CA ASN A 369 19.90 19.19 -11.36
C ASN A 369 20.57 18.28 -12.39
N THR A 370 20.62 18.73 -13.63
CA THR A 370 21.26 18.08 -14.78
C THR A 370 22.74 17.80 -14.49
N THR A 371 23.05 16.59 -14.00
CA THR A 371 24.27 15.82 -14.33
C THR A 371 24.18 14.44 -13.68
N ILE A 372 23.56 13.49 -14.38
CA ILE A 372 23.79 12.07 -14.11
C ILE A 372 25.12 11.75 -14.78
N THR A 373 26.23 11.76 -14.04
CA THR A 373 27.43 11.06 -14.46
C THR A 373 27.10 9.57 -14.33
N ARG A 374 26.82 8.92 -15.46
CA ARG A 374 26.82 7.45 -15.54
C ARG A 374 28.23 7.00 -15.17
N LEU A 375 28.36 6.26 -14.06
CA LEU A 375 29.50 5.39 -13.82
C LEU A 375 29.31 4.11 -14.65
#